data_AF-A0A0F9ULC6-F1
#
_entry.id   AF-A0A0F9ULC6-F1
#
_cell.length_a   1.000
_cell.length_b   1.000
_cell.length_c   1.000
_cell.angle_alpha   90.00
_cell.angle_beta   90.00
_cell.angle_gamma   90.00
#
_symmetry.space_group_name_H-M   'P 1'
#
loop_
_entity.id
_entity.type
_entity.pdbx_description
1 polymer ?
#
loop_
_entity_poly.entity_id
_entity_poly.type
_entity_poly.pdbx_seq_one_letter_code
_entity_poly.pdbx_strand_id
1 'polypeptide(L)'
;MIKIVESEVTSFDTSKWADMVIGPARRRFLTPTGEHYRLLIHLAHKISDGVFYDVGTLDGASAIALGSNLSNLVTSWDISEVSRKTAGYAYPNVPGMDNIEFRTKSIFDEPAWIYDVADIICLDIAPHDGIKERLFMEVLEKSNFKGLLICDDIRNRRFPNLSKWWDEIDHPKWIIPYAHCSGTGIVSYGDETIVKGYPTVSHGIKGHLSRVEANWLNEMPARIGDGLYGELGTYRGRSAACIAGGIQTSGIKAHLITVDSYDGRSMTSGRPHSMEDTVACFKEKGISEYVTFMKGLTVPMADKCRSQRFDFLFIDADHSYEGCKADFVAWSPLVRSGGEIAFHDANLDSVLQVVKESGWEWHMVDTMAVVTKP
;
A
#
# COMPACT_ATOMS: atom_id res chain seq x y z
N MET A 1 -13.03 10.59 7.26
CA MET A 1 -13.26 10.14 8.65
C MET A 1 -13.85 8.73 8.62
N ILE A 2 -13.12 7.70 9.07
CA ILE A 2 -13.73 6.37 9.30
C ILE A 2 -14.63 6.52 10.53
N LYS A 3 -15.92 6.39 10.29
CA LYS A 3 -16.91 6.39 11.35
C LYS A 3 -16.92 4.98 11.97
N ILE A 4 -16.56 4.88 13.25
CA ILE A 4 -16.66 3.63 14.01
C ILE A 4 -18.00 3.65 14.75
N VAL A 5 -18.95 2.84 14.27
CA VAL A 5 -20.29 2.74 14.85
C VAL A 5 -20.40 1.43 15.60
N GLU A 6 -20.74 1.49 16.90
CA GLU A 6 -20.82 0.30 17.76
C GLU A 6 -21.65 -0.82 17.14
N SER A 7 -22.86 -0.51 16.66
CA SER A 7 -23.73 -1.53 16.06
C SER A 7 -23.14 -2.17 14.81
N GLU A 8 -22.39 -1.41 14.00
CA GLU A 8 -21.74 -1.96 12.80
C GLU A 8 -20.53 -2.82 13.14
N VAL A 9 -19.81 -2.47 14.21
CA VAL A 9 -18.69 -3.26 14.72
C VAL A 9 -19.23 -4.54 15.34
N THR A 10 -20.10 -4.44 16.35
CA THR A 10 -20.58 -5.60 17.12
C THR A 10 -21.41 -6.58 16.29
N SER A 11 -22.05 -6.13 15.19
CA SER A 11 -22.79 -7.02 14.27
C SER A 11 -21.96 -7.57 13.10
N PHE A 12 -20.69 -7.16 12.94
CA PHE A 12 -19.88 -7.61 11.79
C PHE A 12 -19.69 -9.13 11.82
N ASP A 13 -19.93 -9.82 10.71
CA ASP A 13 -19.74 -11.28 10.65
C ASP A 13 -18.25 -11.60 10.53
N THR A 14 -17.71 -12.25 11.55
CA THR A 14 -16.29 -12.62 11.66
C THR A 14 -16.04 -14.11 11.46
N SER A 15 -17.09 -14.90 11.18
CA SER A 15 -17.06 -16.37 11.15
C SER A 15 -15.99 -16.92 10.21
N LYS A 16 -15.88 -16.33 9.01
CA LYS A 16 -14.88 -16.69 7.99
C LYS A 16 -13.45 -16.69 8.55
N TRP A 17 -13.06 -15.66 9.28
CA TRP A 17 -11.68 -15.55 9.81
C TRP A 17 -11.53 -16.25 11.16
N ALA A 18 -12.62 -16.43 11.91
CA ALA A 18 -12.64 -17.28 13.10
C ALA A 18 -12.22 -18.72 12.78
N ASP A 19 -12.57 -19.25 11.60
CA ASP A 19 -12.17 -20.59 11.17
C ASP A 19 -10.71 -20.67 10.70
N MET A 20 -10.06 -19.53 10.45
CA MET A 20 -8.64 -19.44 10.11
C MET A 20 -7.75 -19.38 11.35
N VAL A 21 -8.30 -18.93 12.49
CA VAL A 21 -7.60 -18.92 13.77
C VAL A 21 -7.79 -20.24 14.53
N ILE A 22 -6.73 -20.77 15.13
CA ILE A 22 -6.77 -21.99 15.94
C ILE A 22 -6.85 -21.58 17.43
N GLY A 23 -7.27 -22.48 18.31
CA GLY A 23 -7.12 -22.30 19.75
C GLY A 23 -8.09 -21.30 20.40
N PRO A 24 -7.69 -20.69 21.53
CA PRO A 24 -8.53 -19.73 22.25
C PRO A 24 -8.95 -18.53 21.40
N ALA A 25 -8.11 -18.11 20.44
CA ALA A 25 -8.37 -16.98 19.55
C ALA A 25 -9.64 -17.17 18.70
N ARG A 26 -9.96 -18.40 18.28
CA ARG A 26 -11.21 -18.68 17.52
C ARG A 26 -12.46 -18.21 18.25
N ARG A 27 -12.54 -18.46 19.55
CA ARG A 27 -13.69 -18.01 20.35
C ARG A 27 -13.74 -16.48 20.44
N ARG A 28 -12.57 -15.83 20.52
CA ARG A 28 -12.43 -14.37 20.62
C ARG A 28 -12.88 -13.63 19.36
N PHE A 29 -12.71 -14.23 18.18
CA PHE A 29 -13.25 -13.67 16.94
C PHE A 29 -14.79 -13.67 16.93
N LEU A 30 -15.40 -14.71 17.52
CA LEU A 30 -16.85 -14.89 17.51
C LEU A 30 -17.58 -14.11 18.60
N THR A 31 -16.88 -13.65 19.65
CA THR A 31 -17.48 -12.82 20.70
C THR A 31 -17.84 -11.43 20.15
N PRO A 32 -19.08 -10.93 20.37
CA PRO A 32 -19.49 -9.60 19.90
C PRO A 32 -18.71 -8.46 20.55
N THR A 33 -18.30 -8.64 21.81
CA THR A 33 -17.56 -7.67 22.62
C THR A 33 -16.58 -8.40 23.55
N GLY A 34 -15.62 -7.66 24.11
CA GLY A 34 -14.65 -8.17 25.09
C GLY A 34 -13.29 -8.53 24.49
N GLU A 35 -13.16 -8.47 23.16
CA GLU A 35 -11.95 -8.76 22.36
C GLU A 35 -11.88 -7.80 21.16
N HIS A 36 -10.68 -7.40 20.72
CA HIS A 36 -10.54 -6.34 19.71
C HIS A 36 -10.68 -6.82 18.25
N TYR A 37 -10.65 -8.13 17.96
CA TYR A 37 -10.55 -8.63 16.58
C TYR A 37 -11.69 -8.18 15.67
N ARG A 38 -12.91 -8.07 16.21
CA ARG A 38 -14.07 -7.61 15.44
C ARG A 38 -13.95 -6.13 15.05
N LEU A 39 -13.35 -5.30 15.91
CA LEU A 39 -13.00 -3.91 15.59
C LEU A 39 -11.93 -3.86 14.49
N LEU A 40 -10.87 -4.66 14.62
CA LEU A 40 -9.79 -4.71 13.62
C LEU A 40 -10.32 -5.13 12.23
N ILE A 41 -11.15 -6.18 12.17
CA ILE A 41 -11.83 -6.62 10.94
C ILE A 41 -12.71 -5.50 10.39
N HIS A 42 -13.55 -4.88 11.24
CA HIS A 42 -14.41 -3.79 10.79
C HIS A 42 -13.59 -2.65 10.17
N LEU A 43 -12.51 -2.22 10.81
CA LEU A 43 -11.60 -1.18 10.29
C LEU A 43 -10.92 -1.61 9.00
N ALA A 44 -10.44 -2.85 8.93
CA ALA A 44 -9.83 -3.41 7.73
C ALA A 44 -10.80 -3.46 6.53
N HIS A 45 -12.11 -3.52 6.76
CA HIS A 45 -13.12 -3.44 5.71
C HIS A 45 -13.57 -2.02 5.38
N LYS A 46 -13.12 -1.00 6.13
CA LYS A 46 -13.37 0.43 5.83
C LYS A 46 -12.27 1.05 4.98
N ILE A 47 -11.13 0.38 4.87
CA ILE A 47 -9.99 0.77 4.03
C ILE A 47 -9.73 -0.37 3.06
N SER A 48 -9.38 -0.02 1.84
CA SER A 48 -8.89 -0.96 0.84
C SER A 48 -7.50 -0.50 0.39
N ASP A 49 -6.64 -1.46 -0.01
CA ASP A 49 -5.21 -1.24 -0.29
C ASP A 49 -4.42 -0.53 0.82
N GLY A 50 -4.88 -0.63 2.07
CA GLY A 50 -4.19 -0.09 3.23
C GLY A 50 -2.91 -0.86 3.56
N VAL A 51 -1.93 -0.17 4.12
CA VAL A 51 -0.72 -0.77 4.69
C VAL A 51 -0.90 -0.85 6.20
N PHE A 52 -1.10 -2.05 6.72
CA PHE A 52 -1.37 -2.27 8.13
C PHE A 52 -0.24 -3.00 8.82
N TYR A 53 0.10 -2.57 10.02
CA TYR A 53 1.13 -3.18 10.84
C TYR A 53 0.51 -3.81 12.07
N ASP A 54 0.94 -5.03 12.35
CA ASP A 54 0.63 -5.77 13.57
C ASP A 54 1.92 -5.93 14.37
N VAL A 55 2.01 -5.25 15.51
CA VAL A 55 3.25 -5.12 16.29
C VAL A 55 3.07 -5.81 17.64
N GLY A 56 3.81 -6.91 17.85
CA GLY A 56 3.83 -7.64 19.12
C GLY A 56 2.92 -8.86 19.19
N THR A 57 2.44 -9.37 18.05
CA THR A 57 1.57 -10.56 18.04
C THR A 57 2.33 -11.83 18.43
N LEU A 58 1.74 -12.61 19.34
CA LEU A 58 2.32 -13.88 19.77
C LEU A 58 1.95 -15.03 18.81
N ASP A 59 0.75 -14.98 18.23
CA ASP A 59 0.16 -16.05 17.42
C ASP A 59 -0.41 -15.60 16.06
N GLY A 60 -0.33 -14.32 15.69
CA GLY A 60 -0.78 -13.82 14.37
C GLY A 60 -2.28 -13.56 14.25
N ALA A 61 -3.06 -13.71 15.33
CA ALA A 61 -4.52 -13.50 15.29
C ALA A 61 -4.89 -12.06 14.88
N SER A 62 -4.18 -11.05 15.40
CA SER A 62 -4.38 -9.64 15.06
C SER A 62 -4.03 -9.36 13.59
N ALA A 63 -2.96 -9.95 13.06
CA ALA A 63 -2.63 -9.90 11.64
C ALA A 63 -3.74 -10.49 10.75
N ILE A 64 -4.34 -11.63 11.12
CA ILE A 64 -5.47 -12.22 10.39
C ILE A 64 -6.68 -11.28 10.41
N ALA A 65 -6.96 -10.64 11.55
CA ALA A 65 -8.05 -9.68 11.68
C ALA A 65 -7.82 -8.44 10.80
N LEU A 66 -6.60 -7.90 10.77
CA LEU A 66 -6.23 -6.77 9.91
C LEU A 66 -6.20 -7.15 8.42
N GLY A 67 -5.82 -8.39 8.09
CA GLY A 67 -5.71 -8.89 6.72
C GLY A 67 -7.03 -9.37 6.15
N SER A 68 -8.13 -9.21 6.88
CA SER A 68 -9.45 -9.77 6.56
C SER A 68 -9.96 -9.33 5.19
N ASN A 69 -9.62 -8.09 4.80
CA ASN A 69 -9.76 -7.55 3.46
C ASN A 69 -8.46 -7.80 2.69
N LEU A 70 -8.50 -8.71 1.71
CA LEU A 70 -7.33 -9.18 0.95
C LEU A 70 -6.66 -8.09 0.09
N SER A 71 -7.27 -6.92 -0.05
CA SER A 71 -6.64 -5.77 -0.71
C SER A 71 -5.59 -5.10 0.17
N ASN A 72 -5.73 -5.16 1.49
CA ASN A 72 -4.79 -4.51 2.42
C ASN A 72 -3.55 -5.37 2.62
N LEU A 73 -2.38 -4.75 2.61
CA LEU A 73 -1.12 -5.39 2.94
C LEU A 73 -0.91 -5.35 4.44
N VAL A 74 -0.67 -6.50 5.05
CA VAL A 74 -0.39 -6.60 6.48
C VAL A 74 1.03 -7.08 6.67
N THR A 75 1.80 -6.38 7.47
CA THR A 75 3.08 -6.90 7.98
C THR A 75 2.97 -7.06 9.49
N SER A 76 3.41 -8.21 9.98
CA SER A 76 3.32 -8.56 11.40
C SER A 76 4.70 -8.92 11.93
N TRP A 77 5.08 -8.32 13.06
CA TRP A 77 6.41 -8.45 13.68
C TRP A 77 6.36 -9.20 15.00
N ASP A 78 7.54 -9.62 15.46
CA ASP A 78 7.77 -10.26 16.77
C ASP A 78 7.10 -11.64 16.96
N ILE A 79 6.87 -12.37 15.87
CA ILE A 79 6.31 -13.72 15.95
C ILE A 79 7.33 -14.71 16.50
N SER A 80 7.01 -15.30 17.65
CA SER A 80 7.91 -16.25 18.31
C SER A 80 8.16 -17.51 17.47
N GLU A 81 9.41 -17.96 17.37
CA GLU A 81 9.75 -19.26 16.74
C GLU A 81 9.15 -20.45 17.50
N VAL A 82 8.90 -20.28 18.81
CA VAL A 82 8.32 -21.31 19.68
C VAL A 82 6.82 -21.45 19.39
N SER A 83 6.08 -20.36 19.17
CA SER A 83 4.69 -20.44 18.71
C SER A 83 4.60 -21.12 17.34
N ARG A 84 5.61 -20.94 16.45
CA ARG A 84 5.72 -21.69 15.19
C ARG A 84 5.96 -23.21 15.36
N LYS A 85 6.58 -23.67 16.46
CA LYS A 85 6.99 -25.09 16.63
C LYS A 85 6.15 -25.88 17.64
N THR A 86 5.75 -25.27 18.76
CA THR A 86 5.27 -26.02 19.95
C THR A 86 3.76 -26.14 20.04
N ALA A 87 3.01 -25.30 19.31
CA ALA A 87 1.56 -25.27 19.41
C ALA A 87 0.84 -26.07 18.30
N GLY A 88 1.51 -26.38 17.18
CA GLY A 88 0.82 -26.80 15.94
C GLY A 88 0.17 -25.65 15.16
N TYR A 89 0.49 -24.40 15.53
CA TYR A 89 -0.02 -23.16 14.95
C TYR A 89 1.08 -22.60 14.05
N ALA A 90 1.23 -23.19 12.89
CA ALA A 90 2.10 -22.62 11.87
C ALA A 90 1.26 -21.61 11.07
N TYR A 91 1.39 -20.32 11.38
CA TYR A 91 0.98 -19.25 10.47
C TYR A 91 2.12 -18.67 9.62
N PRO A 92 3.09 -19.43 9.07
CA PRO A 92 3.94 -18.84 8.03
C PRO A 92 3.16 -18.67 6.71
N ASN A 93 1.98 -19.28 6.57
CA ASN A 93 1.05 -19.10 5.44
C ASN A 93 -0.38 -19.41 5.91
N VAL A 94 -1.22 -18.40 6.12
CA VAL A 94 -2.66 -18.62 6.32
C VAL A 94 -3.26 -18.91 4.94
N PRO A 95 -3.80 -20.12 4.67
CA PRO A 95 -4.30 -20.45 3.33
C PRO A 95 -5.34 -19.44 2.85
N GLY A 96 -5.06 -18.79 1.71
CA GLY A 96 -5.94 -17.79 1.11
C GLY A 96 -5.78 -16.36 1.64
N MET A 97 -4.75 -16.07 2.46
CA MET A 97 -4.39 -14.71 2.89
C MET A 97 -2.95 -14.39 2.49
N ASP A 98 -2.71 -14.31 1.19
CA ASP A 98 -1.38 -13.97 0.61
C ASP A 98 -0.98 -12.50 0.85
N ASN A 99 -1.85 -11.72 1.49
CA ASN A 99 -1.67 -10.31 1.81
C ASN A 99 -1.03 -10.08 3.18
N ILE A 100 -0.65 -11.14 3.91
CA ILE A 100 -0.02 -11.05 5.23
C ILE A 100 1.43 -11.53 5.14
N GLU A 101 2.37 -10.66 5.52
CA GLU A 101 3.78 -10.98 5.70
C GLU A 101 4.11 -11.09 7.18
N PHE A 102 4.72 -12.20 7.57
CA PHE A 102 5.11 -12.48 8.95
C PHE A 102 6.63 -12.37 9.10
N ARG A 103 7.08 -11.46 9.98
CA ARG A 103 8.48 -11.18 10.26
C ARG A 103 8.86 -11.60 11.67
N THR A 104 10.07 -12.12 11.78
CA THR A 104 10.59 -12.75 13.00
C THR A 104 11.59 -11.87 13.75
N LYS A 105 11.60 -10.59 13.39
CA LYS A 105 12.46 -9.55 13.94
C LYS A 105 11.59 -8.46 14.55
N SER A 106 12.23 -7.58 15.31
CA SER A 106 11.60 -6.41 15.88
C SER A 106 11.31 -5.38 14.79
N ILE A 107 10.16 -4.70 14.90
CA ILE A 107 9.84 -3.57 14.02
C ILE A 107 10.82 -2.40 14.22
N PHE A 108 11.43 -2.27 15.40
CA PHE A 108 12.45 -1.25 15.68
C PHE A 108 13.73 -1.43 14.86
N ASP A 109 13.93 -2.61 14.25
CA ASP A 109 15.06 -2.90 13.36
C ASP A 109 14.74 -2.62 11.88
N GLU A 110 13.56 -2.07 11.58
CA GLU A 110 13.12 -1.71 10.23
C GLU A 110 13.59 -0.32 9.82
N PRO A 111 13.77 -0.06 8.50
CA PRO A 111 14.11 1.26 8.01
C PRO A 111 12.97 2.26 8.26
N ALA A 112 13.32 3.52 8.55
CA ALA A 112 12.36 4.55 8.99
C ALA A 112 11.17 4.78 8.03
N TRP A 113 11.35 4.55 6.72
CA TRP A 113 10.29 4.79 5.73
C TRP A 113 9.05 3.91 5.92
N ILE A 114 9.15 2.76 6.62
CA ILE A 114 7.98 1.90 6.85
C ILE A 114 6.89 2.65 7.63
N TYR A 115 7.28 3.52 8.56
CA TYR A 115 6.33 4.25 9.40
C TYR A 115 5.58 5.34 8.61
N ASP A 116 6.20 5.89 7.56
CA ASP A 116 5.60 6.92 6.71
C ASP A 116 4.46 6.36 5.84
N VAL A 117 4.51 5.06 5.54
CA VAL A 117 3.57 4.40 4.64
C VAL A 117 2.44 3.66 5.36
N ALA A 118 2.46 3.57 6.69
CA ALA A 118 1.42 2.87 7.45
C ALA A 118 0.09 3.65 7.51
N ASP A 119 -1.02 2.91 7.44
CA ASP A 119 -2.39 3.42 7.60
C ASP A 119 -2.97 3.11 8.97
N ILE A 120 -2.78 1.87 9.40
CA ILE A 120 -3.19 1.36 10.70
C ILE A 120 -2.01 0.61 11.30
N ILE A 121 -1.70 0.91 12.55
CA ILE A 121 -0.75 0.14 13.34
C ILE A 121 -1.50 -0.40 14.55
N CYS A 122 -1.62 -1.71 14.68
CA CYS A 122 -2.06 -2.36 15.90
C CYS A 122 -0.84 -2.65 16.77
N LEU A 123 -0.77 -2.00 17.93
CA LEU A 123 0.33 -2.07 18.88
C LEU A 123 -0.11 -2.88 20.10
N ASP A 124 0.50 -4.04 20.27
CA ASP A 124 0.30 -4.96 21.39
C ASP A 124 1.65 -5.54 21.83
N ILE A 125 2.55 -4.68 22.31
CA ILE A 125 3.96 -5.05 22.56
C ILE A 125 4.23 -5.39 24.04
N ALA A 126 4.72 -6.60 24.29
CA ALA A 126 5.18 -6.99 25.62
C ALA A 126 6.47 -6.22 26.01
N PRO A 127 6.66 -5.83 27.29
CA PRO A 127 6.00 -6.38 28.49
C PRO A 127 4.82 -5.55 29.04
N HIS A 128 4.26 -4.60 28.28
CA HIS A 128 3.18 -3.72 28.74
C HIS A 128 3.56 -2.84 29.96
N ASP A 129 4.80 -2.35 29.97
CA ASP A 129 5.32 -1.46 31.01
C ASP A 129 5.20 0.02 30.66
N GLY A 130 4.68 0.36 29.47
CA GLY A 130 4.56 1.73 28.98
C GLY A 130 5.87 2.34 28.47
N ILE A 131 7.00 1.63 28.58
CA ILE A 131 8.30 2.10 28.10
C ILE A 131 8.42 1.85 26.60
N LYS A 132 8.13 0.62 26.15
CA LYS A 132 8.22 0.28 24.72
C LYS A 132 7.16 1.00 23.90
N GLU A 133 5.96 1.17 24.43
CA GLU A 133 4.88 1.89 23.78
C GLU A 133 5.24 3.38 23.62
N ARG A 134 5.89 3.98 24.63
CA ARG A 134 6.44 5.34 24.53
C ARG A 134 7.53 5.44 23.47
N LEU A 135 8.49 4.51 23.47
CA LEU A 135 9.53 4.47 22.45
C LEU A 135 8.94 4.34 21.04
N PHE A 136 7.89 3.51 20.88
CA PHE A 136 7.21 3.37 19.60
C PHE A 136 6.53 4.67 19.17
N MET A 137 5.82 5.36 20.06
CA MET A 137 5.28 6.69 19.75
C MET A 137 6.37 7.68 19.37
N GLU A 138 7.50 7.71 20.08
CA GLU A 138 8.63 8.59 19.71
C GLU A 138 9.17 8.31 18.30
N VAL A 139 9.09 7.07 17.82
CA VAL A 139 9.41 6.72 16.43
C VAL A 139 8.35 7.30 15.48
N LEU A 140 7.07 7.20 15.81
CA LEU A 140 5.99 7.77 15.01
C LEU A 140 6.02 9.30 14.96
N GLU A 141 6.39 9.98 16.06
CA GLU A 141 6.53 11.45 16.08
C GLU A 141 7.68 11.94 15.20
N LYS A 142 8.69 11.10 14.98
CA LYS A 142 9.86 11.40 14.13
C LYS A 142 9.63 10.98 12.68
N SER A 143 8.57 10.23 12.39
CA SER A 143 8.18 9.83 11.05
C SER A 143 7.11 10.75 10.49
N ASN A 144 6.72 10.54 9.24
CA ASN A 144 5.58 11.20 8.62
C ASN A 144 4.29 10.36 8.76
N PHE A 145 4.18 9.55 9.82
CA PHE A 145 2.98 8.75 10.07
C PHE A 145 1.76 9.67 10.28
N LYS A 146 0.68 9.42 9.53
CA LYS A 146 -0.61 10.15 9.60
C LYS A 146 -1.82 9.23 9.77
N GLY A 147 -1.58 7.99 10.17
CA GLY A 147 -2.59 6.94 10.28
C GLY A 147 -3.25 6.84 11.65
N LEU A 148 -3.80 5.65 11.92
CA LEU A 148 -4.34 5.27 13.23
C LEU A 148 -3.39 4.34 13.96
N LEU A 149 -3.09 4.66 15.21
CA LEU A 149 -2.44 3.74 16.14
C LEU A 149 -3.50 3.14 17.06
N ILE A 150 -3.71 1.84 16.95
CA ILE A 150 -4.62 1.06 17.80
C ILE A 150 -3.78 0.43 18.91
N CYS A 151 -4.18 0.59 20.16
CA CYS A 151 -3.47 0.07 21.31
C CYS A 151 -4.39 -0.83 22.14
N ASP A 152 -3.92 -1.99 22.54
CA ASP A 152 -4.66 -2.86 23.46
C ASP A 152 -4.21 -2.71 24.91
N ASP A 153 -4.95 -3.31 25.84
CA ASP A 153 -4.62 -3.34 27.27
C ASP A 153 -4.53 -1.98 28.00
N ILE A 154 -4.97 -0.90 27.37
CA ILE A 154 -4.79 0.48 27.86
C ILE A 154 -5.46 0.79 29.21
N ARG A 155 -6.36 -0.08 29.70
CA ARG A 155 -7.02 -0.02 31.01
C ARG A 155 -6.84 -1.31 31.81
N ASN A 156 -5.86 -2.14 31.47
CA ASN A 156 -5.57 -3.36 32.19
C ASN A 156 -4.97 -3.05 33.58
N ARG A 157 -5.65 -3.46 34.64
CA ARG A 157 -5.20 -3.21 36.03
C ARG A 157 -3.85 -3.86 36.36
N ARG A 158 -3.41 -4.85 35.58
CA ARG A 158 -2.09 -5.48 35.72
C ARG A 158 -0.96 -4.59 35.19
N PHE A 159 -1.27 -3.62 34.34
CA PHE A 159 -0.33 -2.78 33.61
C PHE A 159 -0.58 -1.29 33.92
N PRO A 160 -0.40 -0.84 35.17
CA PRO A 160 -0.70 0.54 35.57
C PRO A 160 0.15 1.57 34.83
N ASN A 161 1.38 1.21 34.44
CA ASN A 161 2.25 2.11 33.69
C ASN A 161 1.81 2.26 32.24
N LEU A 162 1.24 1.21 31.61
CA LEU A 162 0.62 1.31 30.29
C LEU A 162 -0.60 2.24 30.34
N SER A 163 -1.45 2.09 31.38
CA SER A 163 -2.58 3.00 31.58
C SER A 163 -2.14 4.45 31.76
N LYS A 164 -1.07 4.67 32.52
CA LYS A 164 -0.48 6.00 32.72
C LYS A 164 0.07 6.58 31.40
N TRP A 165 0.81 5.79 30.64
CA TRP A 165 1.29 6.19 29.31
C TRP A 165 0.13 6.57 28.40
N TRP A 166 -0.93 5.76 28.35
CA TRP A 166 -2.12 6.06 27.56
C TRP A 166 -2.73 7.42 27.93
N ASP A 167 -2.83 7.72 29.23
CA ASP A 167 -3.38 8.99 29.71
C ASP A 167 -2.56 10.21 29.30
N GLU A 168 -1.24 10.07 29.17
CA GLU A 168 -0.29 11.12 28.78
C GLU A 168 -0.26 11.45 27.27
N ILE A 169 -0.93 10.66 26.41
CA ILE A 169 -0.96 10.91 24.96
C ILE A 169 -1.71 12.21 24.63
N ASP A 170 -1.06 13.16 23.95
CA ASP A 170 -1.66 14.45 23.57
C ASP A 170 -2.42 14.43 22.24
N HIS A 171 -2.20 13.42 21.40
CA HIS A 171 -2.93 13.25 20.14
C HIS A 171 -4.43 12.97 20.36
N PRO A 172 -5.30 13.33 19.40
CA PRO A 172 -6.70 12.92 19.41
C PRO A 172 -6.81 11.40 19.61
N LYS A 173 -7.48 11.00 20.70
CA LYS A 173 -7.58 9.60 21.09
C LYS A 173 -8.97 9.24 21.60
N TRP A 174 -9.38 8.00 21.34
CA TRP A 174 -10.67 7.44 21.74
C TRP A 174 -10.48 6.08 22.37
N ILE A 175 -11.31 5.76 23.35
CA ILE A 175 -11.43 4.41 23.91
C ILE A 175 -12.64 3.76 23.26
N ILE A 176 -12.49 2.52 22.80
CA ILE A 176 -13.56 1.73 22.18
C ILE A 176 -14.10 0.75 23.22
N PRO A 177 -15.19 1.08 23.95
CA PRO A 177 -15.60 0.36 25.15
C PRO A 177 -16.14 -1.06 24.88
N TYR A 178 -16.53 -1.35 23.64
CA TYR A 178 -17.06 -2.64 23.20
C TYR A 178 -16.01 -3.54 22.53
N ALA A 179 -14.75 -3.11 22.45
CA ALA A 179 -13.62 -3.92 21.96
C ALA A 179 -13.05 -4.79 23.09
N HIS A 180 -11.74 -4.78 23.35
CA HIS A 180 -11.14 -5.63 24.37
C HIS A 180 -11.54 -5.22 25.80
N CYS A 181 -11.74 -6.20 26.67
CA CYS A 181 -12.26 -5.98 28.03
C CYS A 181 -11.32 -5.21 28.97
N SER A 182 -10.02 -5.24 28.69
CA SER A 182 -9.02 -4.40 29.37
C SER A 182 -8.82 -3.04 28.69
N GLY A 183 -9.65 -2.70 27.70
CA GLY A 183 -9.64 -1.45 26.97
C GLY A 183 -8.82 -1.50 25.69
N THR A 184 -9.44 -1.08 24.59
CA THR A 184 -8.77 -0.81 23.31
C THR A 184 -8.86 0.68 23.01
N GLY A 185 -7.72 1.29 22.72
CA GLY A 185 -7.58 2.69 22.38
C GLY A 185 -7.26 2.90 20.91
N ILE A 186 -7.68 4.03 20.34
CA ILE A 186 -7.25 4.50 19.03
C ILE A 186 -6.69 5.91 19.19
N VAL A 187 -5.49 6.15 18.68
CA VAL A 187 -4.83 7.45 18.57
C VAL A 187 -4.76 7.83 17.09
N SER A 188 -5.09 9.07 16.74
CA SER A 188 -5.00 9.58 15.38
C SER A 188 -3.84 10.56 15.23
N TYR A 189 -2.99 10.32 14.23
CA TYR A 189 -1.79 11.12 13.94
C TYR A 189 -1.99 12.15 12.79
N GLY A 190 -3.23 12.33 12.30
CA GLY A 190 -3.59 13.25 11.21
C GLY A 190 -4.85 14.06 11.49
N ASP A 191 -5.12 15.08 10.68
CA ASP A 191 -6.27 15.99 10.83
C ASP A 191 -7.61 15.26 10.64
N GLU A 192 -8.23 14.72 11.71
CA GLU A 192 -9.61 14.16 11.86
C GLU A 192 -10.19 13.28 10.72
N THR A 193 -9.40 12.98 9.69
CA THR A 193 -9.84 12.44 8.42
C THR A 193 -8.78 11.45 7.99
N ILE A 194 -9.09 10.19 8.27
CA ILE A 194 -8.34 9.07 7.77
C ILE A 194 -8.06 9.26 6.27
N VAL A 195 -6.75 9.26 6.00
CA VAL A 195 -6.04 8.79 4.81
C VAL A 195 -6.71 9.17 3.50
N LYS A 196 -6.08 10.07 2.74
CA LYS A 196 -6.28 10.14 1.29
C LYS A 196 -6.08 8.72 0.76
N GLY A 197 -7.19 8.05 0.48
CA GLY A 197 -7.18 6.66 0.04
C GLY A 197 -6.27 6.53 -1.17
N TYR A 198 -5.57 5.40 -1.22
CA TYR A 198 -4.96 4.90 -2.45
C TYR A 198 -5.98 4.99 -3.61
N PRO A 199 -5.58 5.11 -4.87
CA PRO A 199 -6.53 5.25 -5.96
C PRO A 199 -7.46 4.03 -5.99
N THR A 200 -8.75 4.21 -5.64
CA THR A 200 -9.77 3.12 -5.53
C THR A 200 -9.83 2.22 -6.76
N VAL A 201 -9.41 2.76 -7.91
CA VAL A 201 -9.41 2.05 -9.19
C VAL A 201 -8.20 1.13 -9.39
N SER A 202 -7.01 1.38 -8.83
CA SER A 202 -5.86 0.47 -8.95
C SER A 202 -5.95 -0.77 -8.04
N HIS A 203 -6.99 -0.83 -7.21
CA HIS A 203 -7.17 -1.86 -6.19
C HIS A 203 -7.25 -3.29 -6.72
N GLY A 204 -6.58 -4.22 -6.04
CA GLY A 204 -6.55 -5.63 -6.43
C GLY A 204 -5.78 -5.94 -7.73
N ILE A 205 -5.19 -4.93 -8.39
CA ILE A 205 -4.30 -5.12 -9.53
C ILE A 205 -2.89 -5.32 -8.98
N LYS A 206 -2.32 -6.52 -9.16
CA LYS A 206 -0.93 -6.78 -8.73
C LYS A 206 0.05 -5.90 -9.54
N GLY A 207 1.05 -5.34 -8.88
CA GLY A 207 2.10 -4.52 -9.50
C GLY A 207 3.09 -4.03 -8.44
N HIS A 208 4.23 -3.50 -8.88
CA HIS A 208 5.39 -3.22 -8.02
C HIS A 208 5.50 -1.77 -7.52
N LEU A 209 4.40 -1.02 -7.54
CA LEU A 209 4.36 0.34 -7.01
C LEU A 209 4.29 0.38 -5.48
N SER A 210 5.05 1.30 -4.91
CA SER A 210 4.85 1.79 -3.55
C SER A 210 3.57 2.64 -3.43
N ARG A 211 3.17 2.94 -2.19
CA ARG A 211 2.05 3.85 -1.93
C ARG A 211 2.32 5.28 -2.42
N VAL A 212 3.53 5.77 -2.15
CA VAL A 212 3.93 7.14 -2.49
C VAL A 212 3.89 7.31 -4.01
N GLU A 213 4.39 6.32 -4.73
CA GLU A 213 4.44 6.33 -6.21
C GLU A 213 3.04 6.30 -6.82
N ALA A 214 2.19 5.39 -6.37
CA ALA A 214 0.84 5.27 -6.88
C ALA A 214 -0.05 6.49 -6.58
N ASN A 215 0.09 7.07 -5.38
CA ASN A 215 -0.59 8.31 -5.04
C ASN A 215 -0.06 9.45 -5.93
N TRP A 216 1.25 9.53 -6.13
CA TRP A 216 1.84 10.53 -7.00
C TRP A 216 1.35 10.39 -8.45
N LEU A 217 1.32 9.17 -9.00
CA LEU A 217 0.81 8.88 -10.35
C LEU A 217 -0.69 9.19 -10.49
N ASN A 218 -1.46 9.11 -9.40
CA ASN A 218 -2.88 9.46 -9.40
C ASN A 218 -3.13 10.96 -9.25
N GLU A 219 -2.30 11.68 -8.49
CA GLU A 219 -2.41 13.13 -8.30
C GLU A 219 -1.77 13.92 -9.46
N MET A 220 -0.75 13.35 -10.12
CA MET A 220 -0.01 13.97 -11.22
C MET A 220 -0.89 14.46 -12.38
N PRO A 221 -1.93 13.73 -12.85
CA PRO A 221 -2.87 14.24 -13.85
C PRO A 221 -3.44 15.62 -13.53
N ALA A 222 -3.85 15.87 -12.28
CA ALA A 222 -4.38 17.18 -11.87
C ALA A 222 -3.32 18.30 -11.91
N ARG A 223 -2.04 17.95 -11.80
CA ARG A 223 -0.90 18.88 -11.84
C ARG A 223 -0.46 19.19 -13.27
N ILE A 224 -0.43 18.20 -14.16
CA ILE A 224 -0.01 18.36 -15.56
C ILE A 224 -1.15 18.93 -16.43
N GLY A 225 -2.40 18.49 -16.19
CA GLY A 225 -3.57 18.97 -16.91
C GLY A 225 -3.82 18.27 -18.25
N ASP A 226 -4.68 18.87 -19.08
CA ASP A 226 -5.12 18.32 -20.37
C ASP A 226 -3.93 17.89 -21.25
N GLY A 227 -4.02 16.74 -21.92
CA GLY A 227 -2.90 16.25 -22.72
C GLY A 227 -2.90 14.77 -23.05
N LEU A 228 -1.75 14.26 -23.43
CA LEU A 228 -1.54 12.84 -23.72
C LEU A 228 -0.45 12.28 -22.81
N TYR A 229 -0.74 11.20 -22.12
CA TYR A 229 0.20 10.53 -21.22
C TYR A 229 0.62 9.19 -21.81
N GLY A 230 1.89 8.81 -21.56
CA GLY A 230 2.47 7.56 -22.01
C GLY A 230 2.91 6.68 -20.83
N GLU A 231 2.81 5.37 -20.97
CA GLU A 231 3.41 4.39 -20.06
C GLU A 231 4.10 3.28 -20.86
N LEU A 232 5.30 2.90 -20.44
CA LEU A 232 6.07 1.78 -20.96
C LEU A 232 6.23 0.73 -19.86
N GLY A 233 5.68 -0.47 -20.09
CA GLY A 233 5.61 -1.53 -19.08
C GLY A 233 4.26 -1.52 -18.34
N THR A 234 3.22 -2.06 -18.96
CA THR A 234 1.89 -2.13 -18.34
C THR A 234 1.84 -3.23 -17.27
N TYR A 235 2.49 -4.37 -17.51
CA TYR A 235 2.31 -5.62 -16.76
C TYR A 235 0.82 -5.98 -16.58
N ARG A 236 0.29 -5.84 -15.36
CA ARG A 236 -1.13 -6.06 -15.02
C ARG A 236 -1.95 -4.77 -14.94
N GLY A 237 -1.30 -3.61 -15.09
CA GLY A 237 -1.92 -2.29 -15.21
C GLY A 237 -2.13 -1.53 -13.91
N ARG A 238 -1.35 -1.81 -12.85
CA ARG A 238 -1.51 -1.12 -11.55
C ARG A 238 -1.20 0.38 -11.67
N SER A 239 -0.07 0.73 -12.28
CA SER A 239 0.35 2.10 -12.60
C SER A 239 -0.60 2.77 -13.59
N ALA A 240 -0.93 2.11 -14.70
CA ALA A 240 -1.93 2.59 -15.65
C ALA A 240 -3.28 2.91 -14.99
N ALA A 241 -3.71 2.09 -14.03
CA ALA A 241 -4.95 2.33 -13.31
C ALA A 241 -4.84 3.56 -12.37
N CYS A 242 -3.68 3.79 -11.75
CA CYS A 242 -3.45 5.00 -10.95
C CYS A 242 -3.58 6.26 -11.83
N ILE A 243 -2.91 6.27 -12.99
CA ILE A 243 -2.93 7.40 -13.93
C ILE A 243 -4.34 7.60 -14.51
N ALA A 244 -4.97 6.54 -15.04
CA ALA A 244 -6.33 6.60 -15.60
C ALA A 244 -7.36 7.04 -14.55
N GLY A 245 -7.23 6.56 -13.31
CA GLY A 245 -8.04 7.03 -12.19
C GLY A 245 -7.84 8.50 -11.89
N GLY A 246 -6.60 9.00 -11.97
CA GLY A 246 -6.28 10.40 -11.74
C GLY A 246 -6.86 11.31 -12.82
N ILE A 247 -6.83 10.87 -14.08
CA ILE A 247 -7.53 11.54 -15.19
C ILE A 247 -9.04 11.59 -14.91
N GLN A 248 -9.64 10.46 -14.54
CA GLN A 248 -11.07 10.36 -14.24
C GLN A 248 -11.48 11.31 -13.09
N THR A 249 -10.76 11.29 -11.97
CA THR A 249 -11.13 12.05 -10.77
C THR A 249 -10.85 13.55 -10.91
N SER A 250 -9.82 13.93 -11.67
CA SER A 250 -9.51 15.34 -11.92
C SER A 250 -10.45 15.98 -12.96
N GLY A 251 -11.09 15.18 -13.82
CA GLY A 251 -12.01 15.65 -14.85
C GLY A 251 -11.33 16.42 -16.00
N ILE A 252 -10.00 16.32 -16.11
CA ILE A 252 -9.20 16.89 -17.19
C ILE A 252 -9.43 16.14 -18.51
N LYS A 253 -9.14 16.79 -19.62
CA LYS A 253 -9.16 16.18 -20.96
C LYS A 253 -7.80 15.55 -21.26
N ALA A 254 -7.50 14.45 -20.60
CA ALA A 254 -6.29 13.68 -20.85
C ALA A 254 -6.59 12.23 -21.23
N HIS A 255 -5.62 11.56 -21.85
CA HIS A 255 -5.72 10.15 -22.23
C HIS A 255 -4.37 9.45 -22.04
N LEU A 256 -4.40 8.22 -21.53
CA LEU A 256 -3.21 7.38 -21.37
C LEU A 256 -3.03 6.43 -22.55
N ILE A 257 -1.82 6.33 -23.08
CA ILE A 257 -1.40 5.23 -23.95
C ILE A 257 -0.39 4.38 -23.19
N THR A 258 -0.68 3.10 -22.98
CA THR A 258 0.24 2.17 -22.31
C THR A 258 0.71 1.07 -23.27
N VAL A 259 1.99 0.73 -23.20
CA VAL A 259 2.66 -0.22 -24.09
C VAL A 259 3.29 -1.35 -23.30
N ASP A 260 2.98 -2.59 -23.68
CA ASP A 260 3.62 -3.79 -23.11
C ASP A 260 3.67 -4.92 -24.15
N SER A 261 4.65 -5.81 -24.04
CA SER A 261 4.77 -6.98 -24.93
C SER A 261 3.65 -8.00 -24.69
N TYR A 262 3.17 -8.12 -23.45
CA TYR A 262 2.31 -9.20 -22.96
C TYR A 262 2.81 -10.59 -23.34
N ASP A 263 4.13 -10.76 -23.46
CA ASP A 263 4.75 -12.01 -23.90
C ASP A 263 5.27 -12.88 -22.75
N GLY A 264 4.98 -12.46 -21.51
CA GLY A 264 5.31 -13.21 -20.29
C GLY A 264 6.79 -13.22 -19.92
N ARG A 265 7.66 -12.55 -20.69
CA ARG A 265 9.11 -12.50 -20.42
C ARG A 265 9.46 -11.65 -19.19
N SER A 266 8.53 -10.84 -18.71
CA SER A 266 8.67 -10.01 -17.50
C SER A 266 8.57 -10.80 -16.18
N MET A 267 8.27 -12.12 -16.19
CA MET A 267 7.94 -12.85 -14.95
C MET A 267 8.79 -14.11 -14.70
N THR A 268 9.45 -14.12 -13.54
CA THR A 268 10.12 -15.28 -12.92
C THR A 268 9.17 -16.17 -12.10
N SER A 269 7.91 -15.79 -11.88
CA SER A 269 6.93 -16.69 -11.22
C SER A 269 5.47 -16.21 -11.36
N GLY A 270 4.63 -16.96 -12.07
CA GLY A 270 3.17 -16.74 -12.09
C GLY A 270 2.47 -17.26 -13.35
N ARG A 271 1.12 -17.26 -13.33
CA ARG A 271 0.33 -17.52 -14.53
C ARG A 271 0.60 -16.42 -15.57
N PRO A 272 0.66 -16.75 -16.87
CA PRO A 272 0.67 -15.76 -17.95
C PRO A 272 -0.49 -14.78 -17.78
N HIS A 273 -0.23 -13.49 -17.95
CA HIS A 273 -1.22 -12.41 -17.89
C HIS A 273 -1.33 -11.79 -19.28
N SER A 274 -2.55 -11.71 -19.81
CA SER A 274 -2.80 -11.22 -21.17
C SER A 274 -3.25 -9.76 -21.20
N MET A 275 -3.19 -9.14 -22.39
CA MET A 275 -3.73 -7.79 -22.58
C MET A 275 -5.25 -7.79 -22.36
N GLU A 276 -5.92 -8.86 -22.76
CA GLU A 276 -7.35 -9.06 -22.61
C GLU A 276 -7.76 -9.08 -21.13
N ASP A 277 -6.96 -9.70 -20.25
CA ASP A 277 -7.19 -9.70 -18.80
C ASP A 277 -7.07 -8.28 -18.22
N THR A 278 -6.07 -7.51 -18.65
CA THR A 278 -5.91 -6.10 -18.24
C THR A 278 -7.09 -5.25 -18.71
N VAL A 279 -7.48 -5.38 -19.97
CA VAL A 279 -8.61 -4.63 -20.54
C VAL A 279 -9.92 -4.96 -19.82
N ALA A 280 -10.17 -6.24 -19.51
CA ALA A 280 -11.35 -6.66 -18.77
C ALA A 280 -11.38 -6.06 -17.36
N CYS A 281 -10.24 -6.04 -16.67
CA CYS A 281 -10.10 -5.42 -15.35
C CYS A 281 -10.41 -3.91 -15.39
N PHE A 282 -9.89 -3.18 -16.38
CA PHE A 282 -10.16 -1.74 -16.53
C PHE A 282 -11.62 -1.44 -16.84
N LYS A 283 -12.30 -2.35 -17.55
CA LYS A 283 -13.71 -2.23 -17.87
C LYS A 283 -14.58 -2.41 -16.63
N GLU A 284 -14.28 -3.42 -15.82
CA GLU A 284 -14.94 -3.65 -14.53
C GLU A 284 -14.78 -2.45 -13.59
N LYS A 285 -13.61 -1.81 -13.65
CA LYS A 285 -13.27 -0.63 -12.83
C LYS A 285 -13.80 0.70 -13.38
N GLY A 286 -14.43 0.71 -14.55
CA GLY A 286 -15.00 1.92 -15.14
C GLY A 286 -13.98 2.97 -15.55
N ILE A 287 -12.76 2.56 -15.93
CA ILE A 287 -11.66 3.45 -16.35
C ILE A 287 -11.14 3.19 -17.77
N SER A 288 -11.73 2.22 -18.49
CA SER A 288 -11.31 1.88 -19.86
C SER A 288 -11.36 3.04 -20.85
N GLU A 289 -12.21 4.04 -20.65
CA GLU A 289 -12.31 5.17 -21.58
C GLU A 289 -11.11 6.12 -21.55
N TYR A 290 -10.31 6.08 -20.48
CA TYR A 290 -9.16 6.96 -20.28
C TYR A 290 -7.83 6.34 -20.72
N VAL A 291 -7.85 5.11 -21.25
CA VAL A 291 -6.64 4.37 -21.62
C VAL A 291 -6.74 3.65 -22.95
N THR A 292 -5.66 3.69 -23.73
CA THR A 292 -5.43 2.85 -24.90
C THR A 292 -4.29 1.90 -24.61
N PHE A 293 -4.55 0.60 -24.72
CA PHE A 293 -3.55 -0.45 -24.59
C PHE A 293 -2.92 -0.78 -25.95
N MET A 294 -1.60 -0.86 -26.01
CA MET A 294 -0.85 -1.26 -27.20
C MET A 294 0.04 -2.46 -26.91
N LYS A 295 -0.17 -3.55 -27.65
CA LYS A 295 0.67 -4.75 -27.55
C LYS A 295 1.91 -4.66 -28.45
N GLY A 296 3.10 -4.68 -27.85
CA GLY A 296 4.37 -4.73 -28.56
C GLY A 296 5.56 -4.30 -27.72
N LEU A 297 6.77 -4.47 -28.27
CA LEU A 297 7.99 -3.96 -27.64
C LEU A 297 7.98 -2.42 -27.66
N THR A 298 8.38 -1.82 -26.54
CA THR A 298 8.36 -0.38 -26.28
C THR A 298 9.10 0.43 -27.35
N VAL A 299 10.35 0.07 -27.67
CA VAL A 299 11.16 0.78 -28.68
C VAL A 299 10.49 0.78 -30.08
N PRO A 300 10.11 -0.36 -30.69
CA PRO A 300 9.36 -0.36 -31.95
C PRO A 300 7.99 0.36 -31.89
N MET A 301 7.33 0.42 -30.74
CA MET A 301 6.05 1.13 -30.61
C MET A 301 6.20 2.65 -30.60
N ALA A 302 7.39 3.20 -30.27
CA ALA A 302 7.67 4.62 -30.41
C ALA A 302 7.42 5.11 -31.85
N ASP A 303 7.76 4.29 -32.85
CA ASP A 303 7.56 4.61 -34.26
C ASP A 303 6.09 4.78 -34.64
N LYS A 304 5.20 4.01 -34.00
CA LYS A 304 3.75 4.14 -34.19
C LYS A 304 3.18 5.38 -33.50
N CYS A 305 3.92 5.95 -32.54
CA CYS A 305 3.52 7.12 -31.76
C CYS A 305 4.20 8.41 -32.25
N ARG A 306 4.93 8.40 -33.39
CA ARG A 306 5.69 9.58 -33.88
C ARG A 306 4.85 10.84 -34.12
N SER A 307 3.56 10.69 -34.43
CA SER A 307 2.63 11.81 -34.59
C SER A 307 2.11 12.37 -33.26
N GLN A 308 2.30 11.64 -32.16
CA GLN A 308 1.83 12.01 -30.83
C GLN A 308 2.81 12.95 -30.15
N ARG A 309 2.30 13.72 -29.18
CA ARG A 309 3.11 14.59 -28.33
C ARG A 309 2.65 14.43 -26.90
N PHE A 310 3.46 13.76 -26.10
CA PHE A 310 3.16 13.43 -24.72
C PHE A 310 3.50 14.59 -23.79
N ASP A 311 2.66 14.82 -22.80
CA ASP A 311 2.85 15.78 -21.71
C ASP A 311 3.46 15.09 -20.49
N PHE A 312 3.29 13.77 -20.38
CA PHE A 312 3.89 12.91 -19.37
C PHE A 312 4.25 11.55 -19.95
N LEU A 313 5.36 10.94 -19.50
CA LEU A 313 5.76 9.58 -19.82
C LEU A 313 6.25 8.84 -18.57
N PHE A 314 5.73 7.65 -18.31
CA PHE A 314 6.21 6.74 -17.27
C PHE A 314 7.00 5.56 -17.89
N ILE A 315 8.22 5.33 -17.45
CA ILE A 315 9.11 4.26 -17.92
C ILE A 315 9.31 3.24 -16.78
N ASP A 316 8.72 2.06 -16.94
CA ASP A 316 8.70 0.92 -15.99
C ASP A 316 8.75 -0.43 -16.75
N ALA A 317 9.57 -0.49 -17.81
CA ALA A 317 9.67 -1.67 -18.68
C ALA A 317 10.89 -2.54 -18.32
N ASP A 318 12.05 -2.27 -18.93
CA ASP A 318 13.28 -3.01 -18.68
C ASP A 318 14.24 -2.17 -17.84
N HIS A 319 14.48 -2.60 -16.60
CA HIS A 319 15.35 -1.93 -15.65
C HIS A 319 16.86 -2.18 -15.86
N SER A 320 17.26 -2.92 -16.91
CA SER A 320 18.64 -2.89 -17.39
C SER A 320 19.00 -1.50 -17.91
N TYR A 321 20.28 -1.15 -17.85
CA TYR A 321 20.75 0.13 -18.36
C TYR A 321 20.44 0.26 -19.86
N GLU A 322 20.69 -0.80 -20.63
CA GLU A 322 20.47 -0.83 -22.08
C GLU A 322 18.99 -0.70 -22.44
N GLY A 323 18.11 -1.42 -21.73
CA GLY A 323 16.66 -1.37 -21.95
C GLY A 323 16.08 0.00 -21.63
N CYS A 324 16.33 0.50 -20.42
CA CYS A 324 15.88 1.82 -19.97
C CYS A 324 16.43 2.95 -20.86
N LYS A 325 17.71 2.89 -21.25
CA LYS A 325 18.31 3.86 -22.17
C LYS A 325 17.66 3.83 -23.54
N ALA A 326 17.39 2.64 -24.09
CA ALA A 326 16.75 2.50 -25.39
C ALA A 326 15.32 3.08 -25.40
N ASP A 327 14.56 2.84 -24.34
CA ASP A 327 13.23 3.42 -24.15
C ASP A 327 13.29 4.94 -24.05
N PHE A 328 14.17 5.47 -23.21
CA PHE A 328 14.36 6.91 -23.08
C PHE A 328 14.75 7.56 -24.42
N VAL A 329 15.70 6.99 -25.16
CA VAL A 329 16.12 7.52 -26.47
C VAL A 329 14.99 7.47 -27.50
N ALA A 330 14.18 6.41 -27.51
CA ALA A 330 13.09 6.25 -28.47
C ALA A 330 11.88 7.16 -28.15
N TRP A 331 11.54 7.32 -26.87
CA TRP A 331 10.30 7.98 -26.44
C TRP A 331 10.48 9.43 -25.98
N SER A 332 11.63 9.82 -25.43
CA SER A 332 11.86 11.21 -25.00
C SER A 332 11.69 12.25 -26.12
N PRO A 333 11.96 11.98 -27.41
CA PRO A 333 11.65 12.93 -28.49
C PRO A 333 10.15 13.18 -28.69
N LEU A 334 9.29 12.24 -28.26
CA LEU A 334 7.84 12.33 -28.36
C LEU A 334 7.21 13.13 -27.21
N VAL A 335 7.96 13.37 -26.12
CA VAL A 335 7.55 14.22 -25.00
C VAL A 335 7.72 15.69 -25.39
N ARG A 336 6.80 16.57 -25.01
CA ARG A 336 6.90 18.02 -25.30
C ARG A 336 7.98 18.68 -24.44
N SER A 337 8.53 19.80 -24.91
CA SER A 337 9.31 20.69 -24.03
C SER A 337 8.43 21.14 -22.86
N GLY A 338 8.96 21.09 -21.65
CA GLY A 338 8.23 21.25 -20.38
C GLY A 338 7.46 20.01 -19.91
N GLY A 339 7.36 18.95 -20.72
CA GLY A 339 6.76 17.69 -20.31
C GLY A 339 7.68 16.88 -19.39
N GLU A 340 7.10 15.97 -18.63
CA GLU A 340 7.82 15.19 -17.61
C GLU A 340 7.99 13.72 -18.02
N ILE A 341 9.10 13.12 -17.59
CA ILE A 341 9.34 11.69 -17.69
C ILE A 341 9.67 11.15 -16.30
N ALA A 342 8.90 10.16 -15.84
CA ALA A 342 9.14 9.46 -14.59
C ALA A 342 9.75 8.08 -14.90
N PHE A 343 10.87 7.77 -14.25
CA PHE A 343 11.55 6.47 -14.31
C PHE A 343 11.27 5.71 -13.02
N HIS A 344 10.73 4.49 -13.13
CA HIS A 344 10.55 3.60 -11.99
C HIS A 344 11.88 2.99 -11.54
N ASP A 345 11.99 2.64 -10.25
CA ASP A 345 13.17 1.99 -9.66
C ASP A 345 14.52 2.69 -9.94
N ALA A 346 14.54 4.03 -9.87
CA ALA A 346 15.76 4.85 -9.96
C ALA A 346 16.68 4.73 -8.73
N ASN A 347 16.34 3.88 -7.76
CA ASN A 347 17.26 3.37 -6.74
C ASN A 347 18.23 2.30 -7.31
N LEU A 348 17.95 1.74 -8.48
CA LEU A 348 18.86 0.87 -9.22
C LEU A 348 19.90 1.71 -9.97
N ASP A 349 21.18 1.35 -9.84
CA ASP A 349 22.28 2.06 -10.51
C ASP A 349 22.09 2.14 -12.03
N SER A 350 21.54 1.09 -12.64
CA SER A 350 21.25 1.02 -14.08
C SER A 350 20.29 2.11 -14.54
N VAL A 351 19.18 2.32 -13.82
CA VAL A 351 18.17 3.33 -14.14
C VAL A 351 18.69 4.72 -13.79
N LEU A 352 19.29 4.88 -12.60
CA LEU A 352 19.81 6.17 -12.14
C LEU A 352 20.90 6.71 -13.07
N GLN A 353 21.70 5.84 -13.69
CA GLN A 353 22.66 6.24 -14.70
C GLN A 353 21.98 6.89 -15.92
N VAL A 354 20.89 6.31 -16.43
CA VAL A 354 20.12 6.88 -17.56
C VAL A 354 19.56 8.26 -17.20
N VAL A 355 19.00 8.40 -15.98
CA VAL A 355 18.51 9.67 -15.45
C VAL A 355 19.61 10.73 -15.44
N LYS A 356 20.79 10.41 -14.90
CA LYS A 356 21.94 11.33 -14.86
C LYS A 356 22.43 11.71 -16.26
N GLU A 357 22.49 10.75 -17.18
CA GLU A 357 22.92 10.97 -18.55
C GLU A 357 21.92 11.75 -19.42
N SER A 358 20.66 11.87 -18.98
CA SER A 358 19.69 12.76 -19.65
C SER A 358 20.18 14.21 -19.67
N GLY A 359 20.92 14.62 -18.63
CA GLY A 359 21.35 15.99 -18.42
C GLY A 359 20.21 16.96 -18.11
N TRP A 360 19.02 16.44 -17.75
CA TRP A 360 17.82 17.23 -17.44
C TRP A 360 17.69 17.44 -15.93
N GLU A 361 16.99 18.49 -15.52
CA GLU A 361 16.64 18.71 -14.11
C GLU A 361 15.69 17.60 -13.63
N TRP A 362 15.94 17.08 -12.42
CA TRP A 362 15.18 15.96 -11.86
C TRP A 362 15.04 16.02 -10.34
N HIS A 363 14.03 15.31 -9.83
CA HIS A 363 13.81 15.09 -8.40
C HIS A 363 13.34 13.65 -8.15
N MET A 364 13.45 13.19 -6.89
CA MET A 364 12.97 11.87 -6.48
C MET A 364 11.55 11.94 -5.92
N VAL A 365 10.78 10.92 -6.21
CA VAL A 365 9.50 10.58 -5.58
C VAL A 365 9.58 9.11 -5.18
N ASP A 366 9.91 8.86 -3.92
CA ASP A 366 10.25 7.52 -3.43
C ASP A 366 11.38 6.86 -4.26
N THR A 367 11.14 5.75 -4.97
CA THR A 367 12.16 5.16 -5.86
C THR A 367 12.06 5.69 -7.29
N MET A 368 11.07 6.52 -7.64
CA MET A 368 10.97 7.12 -8.96
C MET A 368 11.85 8.37 -9.10
N ALA A 369 12.51 8.52 -10.25
CA ALA A 369 13.13 9.79 -10.64
C ALA A 369 12.28 10.48 -11.72
N VAL A 370 11.91 11.73 -11.49
CA VAL A 370 11.10 12.53 -12.43
C VAL A 370 11.98 13.62 -13.05
N VAL A 371 12.18 13.56 -14.36
CA VAL A 371 12.94 14.54 -15.15
C VAL A 371 12.00 15.46 -15.92
N THR A 372 12.40 16.73 -16.11
CA THR A 372 11.65 17.68 -16.96
C THR A 372 12.37 17.91 -18.27
N LYS A 373 11.67 17.75 -19.39
CA LYS A 373 12.24 18.00 -20.71
C LYS A 373 12.46 19.50 -20.93
N PRO A 374 13.68 19.95 -21.29
CA PRO A 374 13.98 21.37 -21.49
C PRO A 374 13.26 22.00 -22.69
#